data_AF-A0A1B6F2S6-F1
#
_entry.id   AF-A0A1B6F2S6-F1
#
_cell.length_a   1.000
_cell.length_b   1.000
_cell.length_c   1.000
_cell.angle_alpha   90.00
_cell.angle_beta   90.00
_cell.angle_gamma   90.00
#
_symmetry.space_group_name_H-M   'P 1'
#
loop_
_entity.id
_entity.type
_entity.pdbx_description
1 polymer ?
#
loop_
_entity_poly.entity_id
_entity_poly.type
_entity_poly.pdbx_seq_one_letter_code
_entity_poly.pdbx_strand_id
1 'polypeptide(L)'
;VNGVINALVGRQLDKQYNIFAVDMPELFQNNLFNNFYFGVLSNVQPSGKRIGEFLNKVIKLNLTTPANVNLIGYSIGAQIAGYTARVVKEVSGQINYIAGLDPAGPGFHNLFGRVSGL
;
A
#
# COMPACT_ATOMS: atom_id res chain seq x y z
N VAL A 1 12.03 10.89 3.80
CA VAL A 1 11.02 10.41 2.82
C VAL A 1 11.37 10.83 1.39
N ASN A 2 11.58 12.13 1.11
CA ASN A 2 11.93 12.63 -0.24
C ASN A 2 13.17 11.97 -0.88
N GLY A 3 14.22 11.67 -0.10
CA GLY A 3 15.42 10.98 -0.63
C GLY A 3 15.17 9.54 -1.10
N VAL A 4 14.26 8.80 -0.44
CA VAL A 4 13.90 7.42 -0.81
C VAL A 4 13.00 7.41 -2.03
N ILE A 5 12.03 8.32 -2.09
CA ILE A 5 11.16 8.50 -3.26
C ILE A 5 12.02 8.90 -4.47
N ASN A 6 12.92 9.87 -4.33
CA ASN A 6 13.80 10.30 -5.41
C ASN A 6 14.78 9.21 -5.85
N ALA A 7 15.24 8.34 -4.94
CA ALA A 7 16.09 7.19 -5.30
C ALA A 7 15.30 6.09 -6.04
N LEU A 8 14.07 5.80 -5.60
CA LEU A 8 13.18 4.81 -6.24
C LEU A 8 12.71 5.29 -7.63
N VAL A 9 12.27 6.54 -7.70
CA VAL A 9 11.89 7.23 -8.94
C VAL A 9 13.09 7.36 -9.87
N GLY A 10 14.24 7.80 -9.34
CA GLY A 10 15.47 8.03 -10.09
C GLY A 10 15.99 6.77 -10.79
N ARG A 11 15.87 5.60 -10.16
CA ARG A 11 16.26 4.31 -10.75
C ARG A 11 15.27 3.80 -11.80
N GLN A 12 14.05 4.34 -11.83
CA GLN A 12 13.02 3.98 -12.81
C GLN A 12 13.05 4.88 -14.06
N LEU A 13 13.86 5.94 -14.10
CA LEU A 13 13.92 6.90 -15.20
C LEU A 13 14.42 6.31 -16.53
N ASP A 14 15.10 5.16 -16.51
CA ASP A 14 15.52 4.44 -17.72
C ASP A 14 14.36 3.67 -18.40
N LYS A 15 13.17 3.66 -17.78
CA LYS A 15 11.96 3.00 -18.30
C LYS A 15 10.78 3.98 -18.23
N GLN A 16 9.87 3.90 -19.21
CA GLN A 16 8.65 4.72 -19.19
C GLN A 16 7.64 4.14 -18.19
N TYR A 17 7.62 4.67 -16.97
CA TYR A 17 6.63 4.36 -15.94
C TYR A 17 5.80 5.59 -15.57
N ASN A 18 4.50 5.38 -15.33
CA ASN A 18 3.68 6.33 -14.59
C ASN A 18 3.90 6.08 -13.10
N ILE A 19 4.42 7.09 -12.38
CA ILE A 19 4.70 6.97 -10.96
C ILE A 19 3.69 7.80 -10.17
N PHE A 20 2.96 7.13 -9.27
CA PHE A 20 2.02 7.75 -8.35
C PHE A 20 2.59 7.69 -6.94
N ALA A 21 3.00 8.84 -6.40
CA ALA A 21 3.36 8.98 -5.00
C ALA A 21 2.09 9.23 -4.18
N VAL A 22 1.78 8.34 -3.24
CA VAL A 22 0.62 8.48 -2.35
C VAL A 22 1.10 9.08 -1.03
N ASP A 23 0.85 10.38 -0.84
CA ASP A 23 1.13 11.05 0.42
C ASP A 23 -0.06 10.93 1.37
N MET A 24 0.21 10.58 2.62
CA MET A 24 -0.81 10.28 3.64
C MET A 24 -0.39 10.82 5.02
N PRO A 25 -0.11 12.13 5.16
CA PRO A 25 0.38 12.69 6.41
C PRO A 25 -0.68 12.62 7.52
N GLU A 26 -1.95 12.65 7.15
CA GLU A 26 -3.12 12.55 8.02
C GLU A 26 -3.17 11.25 8.82
N LEU A 27 -2.55 10.16 8.32
CA LEU A 27 -2.41 8.90 9.07
C LEU A 27 -1.63 9.10 10.38
N PHE A 28 -0.72 10.08 10.39
CA PHE A 28 0.20 10.35 11.49
C PHE A 28 -0.13 11.65 12.22
N GLN A 29 -1.24 12.33 11.86
CA GLN A 29 -1.63 13.56 12.53
C GLN A 29 -2.21 13.26 13.92
N ASN A 30 -1.54 13.82 14.93
CA ASN A 30 -1.83 13.69 16.34
C ASN A 30 -3.10 14.46 16.71
N ASN A 31 -4.16 13.73 16.99
CA ASN A 31 -5.35 14.23 17.68
C ASN A 31 -5.37 13.58 19.08
N LEU A 32 -6.13 14.12 20.04
CA LEU A 32 -6.19 13.62 21.44
C LEU A 32 -6.53 12.11 21.56
N PHE A 33 -7.07 11.49 20.51
CA PHE A 33 -7.40 10.06 20.39
C PHE A 33 -6.39 9.23 19.56
N ASN A 34 -5.42 9.89 18.91
CA ASN A 34 -4.49 9.35 17.90
C ASN A 34 -3.06 9.17 18.41
N ASN A 35 -2.82 9.27 19.72
CA ASN A 35 -1.49 9.27 20.32
C ASN A 35 -0.73 7.92 20.25
N PHE A 36 -1.24 6.92 19.53
CA PHE A 36 -0.61 5.60 19.44
C PHE A 36 -0.69 5.03 18.04
N TYR A 37 0.29 4.18 17.74
CA TYR A 37 0.41 3.32 16.57
C TYR A 37 -0.93 2.66 16.15
N PHE A 38 -1.85 2.39 17.09
CA PHE A 38 -3.21 1.90 16.82
C PHE A 38 -4.08 2.82 15.95
N GLY A 39 -3.96 4.14 16.06
CA GLY A 39 -4.66 5.10 15.19
C GLY A 39 -4.16 5.03 13.75
N VAL A 40 -2.86 4.78 13.56
CA VAL A 40 -2.28 4.51 12.23
C VAL A 40 -2.82 3.18 11.70
N LEU A 41 -2.87 2.13 12.53
CA LEU A 41 -3.38 0.80 12.15
C LEU A 41 -4.82 0.84 11.65
N SER A 42 -5.71 1.56 12.33
CA SER A 42 -7.14 1.62 11.97
C SER A 42 -7.37 2.24 10.59
N ASN A 43 -6.43 3.03 10.10
CA ASN A 43 -6.51 3.68 8.80
C ASN A 43 -5.83 2.91 7.65
N VAL A 44 -5.13 1.80 7.92
CA VAL A 44 -4.47 1.00 6.88
C VAL A 44 -5.45 0.38 5.90
N GLN A 45 -6.52 -0.25 6.39
CA GLN A 45 -7.53 -0.86 5.53
C GLN A 45 -8.32 0.17 4.72
N PRO A 46 -8.85 1.26 5.31
CA PRO A 46 -9.48 2.34 4.55
C PRO A 46 -8.57 2.92 3.46
N SER A 47 -7.30 3.15 3.78
CA SER A 47 -6.30 3.66 2.83
C SER A 47 -6.08 2.68 1.68
N GLY A 48 -5.85 1.41 2.00
CA GLY A 48 -5.67 0.36 1.00
C GLY A 48 -6.87 0.22 0.07
N LYS A 49 -8.09 0.28 0.63
CA LYS A 49 -9.35 0.26 -0.12
C LYS A 49 -9.48 1.44 -1.07
N ARG A 50 -9.21 2.66 -0.61
CA ARG A 50 -9.32 3.87 -1.45
C ARG A 50 -8.35 3.84 -2.63
N ILE A 51 -7.10 3.41 -2.40
CA ILE A 51 -6.11 3.24 -3.48
C ILE A 51 -6.53 2.11 -4.43
N GLY A 52 -7.03 0.99 -3.91
CA GLY A 52 -7.49 -0.14 -4.71
C GLY A 52 -8.69 0.21 -5.60
N GLU A 53 -9.67 0.96 -5.07
CA GLU A 53 -10.81 1.46 -5.84
C GLU A 53 -10.37 2.42 -6.95
N PHE A 54 -9.39 3.29 -6.68
CA PHE A 54 -8.78 4.13 -7.72
C PHE A 54 -8.16 3.28 -8.83
N LEU A 55 -7.32 2.30 -8.49
CA LEU A 55 -6.70 1.42 -9.49
C LEU A 55 -7.72 0.61 -10.28
N ASN A 56 -8.76 0.09 -9.62
CA ASN A 56 -9.87 -0.61 -10.28
C ASN A 56 -10.57 0.29 -11.31
N LYS A 57 -10.76 1.59 -11.01
CA LYS A 57 -11.31 2.55 -12.00
C LYS A 57 -10.36 2.73 -13.18
N VAL A 58 -9.06 2.93 -12.93
CA VAL A 58 -8.05 3.08 -13.99
C VAL A 58 -8.02 1.85 -14.92
N ILE A 59 -8.07 0.65 -14.33
CA ILE A 59 -8.09 -0.61 -15.09
C ILE A 59 -9.40 -0.76 -15.87
N LYS A 60 -10.56 -0.46 -15.27
CA LYS A 60 -11.88 -0.52 -15.95
C LYS A 60 -12.00 0.48 -17.10
N LEU A 61 -11.28 1.59 -17.03
CA LEU A 61 -11.18 2.57 -18.13
C LEU A 61 -10.19 2.12 -19.23
N ASN A 62 -9.64 0.90 -19.15
CA ASN A 62 -8.64 0.34 -20.07
C ASN A 62 -7.37 1.19 -20.20
N LEU A 63 -7.02 1.98 -19.17
CA LEU A 63 -5.81 2.80 -19.16
C LEU A 63 -4.57 1.99 -18.75
N THR A 64 -4.77 0.83 -18.12
CA THR A 64 -3.72 -0.14 -17.79
C THR A 64 -4.34 -1.51 -17.52
N THR A 65 -3.49 -2.53 -17.31
CA THR A 65 -3.90 -3.86 -16.86
C THR A 65 -3.32 -4.13 -15.46
N PRO A 66 -3.90 -5.04 -14.65
CA PRO A 66 -3.33 -5.42 -13.36
C PRO A 66 -1.86 -5.90 -13.47
N ALA A 67 -1.51 -6.56 -14.58
CA ALA A 67 -0.17 -7.04 -14.87
C ALA A 67 0.86 -5.90 -15.10
N ASN A 68 0.39 -4.68 -15.34
CA ASN A 68 1.25 -3.49 -15.51
C ASN A 68 1.30 -2.62 -14.24
N VAL A 69 0.64 -3.04 -13.16
CA VAL A 69 0.66 -2.32 -11.88
C VAL A 69 1.72 -2.95 -10.97
N ASN A 70 2.56 -2.11 -10.37
CA ASN A 70 3.51 -2.51 -9.34
C ASN A 70 3.30 -1.61 -8.11
N LEU A 71 3.27 -2.21 -6.92
CA LEU A 71 3.13 -1.49 -5.66
C LEU A 71 4.43 -1.54 -4.87
N ILE A 72 4.81 -0.42 -4.27
CA ILE A 72 5.97 -0.34 -3.38
C ILE A 72 5.50 0.38 -2.12
N GLY A 73 5.69 -0.26 -0.96
CA GLY A 73 5.28 0.29 0.33
C GLY A 73 6.39 0.14 1.37
N TYR A 74 6.67 1.21 2.10
CA TYR A 74 7.65 1.22 3.21
C TYR A 74 6.94 1.19 4.56
N SER A 75 7.41 0.39 5.51
CA SER A 75 6.84 0.30 6.86
C SER A 75 5.33 0.00 6.82
N ILE A 76 4.48 0.90 7.33
CA ILE A 76 3.02 0.75 7.28
C ILE A 76 2.49 0.74 5.83
N GLY A 77 3.18 1.42 4.92
CA GLY A 77 2.86 1.45 3.50
C GLY A 77 2.93 0.08 2.85
N ALA A 78 3.75 -0.85 3.37
CA ALA A 78 3.79 -2.23 2.89
C ALA A 78 2.47 -2.96 3.15
N GLN A 79 1.88 -2.73 4.33
CA GLN A 79 0.58 -3.29 4.70
C GLN A 79 -0.54 -2.67 3.86
N ILE A 80 -0.50 -1.35 3.67
CA ILE A 80 -1.42 -0.63 2.77
C ILE A 80 -1.33 -1.21 1.35
N ALA A 81 -0.13 -1.43 0.82
CA ALA A 81 0.08 -2.02 -0.50
C ALA A 81 -0.51 -3.44 -0.62
N GLY A 82 -0.34 -4.27 0.42
CA GLY A 82 -0.98 -5.59 0.49
C GLY A 82 -2.51 -5.52 0.45
N TYR A 83 -3.11 -4.63 1.26
CA TYR A 83 -4.56 -4.40 1.25
C TYR A 83 -5.06 -3.86 -0.08
N THR A 84 -4.34 -2.91 -0.69
CA THR A 84 -4.64 -2.41 -2.04
C THR A 84 -4.66 -3.53 -3.06
N ALA A 85 -3.65 -4.41 -3.08
CA ALA A 85 -3.59 -5.51 -4.02
C ALA A 85 -4.74 -6.50 -3.83
N ARG A 86 -5.16 -6.76 -2.59
CA ARG A 86 -6.33 -7.59 -2.30
C ARG A 86 -7.61 -7.00 -2.90
N VAL A 87 -7.84 -5.70 -2.70
CA VAL A 87 -9.00 -4.98 -3.25
C VAL A 87 -9.01 -4.98 -4.78
N VAL A 88 -7.84 -4.87 -5.42
CA VAL A 88 -7.72 -4.97 -6.88
C VAL A 88 -7.98 -6.40 -7.36
N LYS A 89 -7.43 -7.40 -6.65
CA LYS A 89 -7.60 -8.82 -6.98
C LYS A 89 -9.07 -9.25 -7.01
N GLU A 90 -9.87 -8.76 -6.08
CA GLU A 90 -11.31 -9.06 -5.98
C GLU A 90 -12.13 -8.54 -7.17
N VAL A 91 -11.64 -7.53 -7.90
CA VAL A 91 -12.44 -6.83 -8.93
C VAL A 91 -11.83 -6.92 -10.33
N SER A 92 -10.52 -6.77 -10.44
CA SER A 92 -9.82 -6.59 -11.71
C SER A 92 -8.73 -7.64 -11.95
N GLY A 93 -8.42 -8.48 -10.96
CA GLY A 93 -7.40 -9.52 -11.07
C GLY A 93 -6.09 -9.17 -10.37
N GLN A 94 -5.10 -10.07 -10.45
CA GLN A 94 -3.89 -9.99 -9.65
C GLN A 94 -2.90 -8.94 -10.16
N ILE A 95 -2.43 -8.08 -9.26
CA ILE A 95 -1.33 -7.14 -9.50
C ILE A 95 -0.02 -7.90 -9.72
N ASN A 96 0.83 -7.40 -10.63
CA ASN A 96 2.08 -8.04 -11.01
C ASN A 96 3.10 -8.17 -9.86
N TYR A 97 3.37 -7.06 -9.16
CA TYR A 97 4.44 -7.03 -8.18
C TYR A 97 4.12 -6.12 -6.98
N ILE A 98 4.54 -6.56 -5.80
CA ILE A 98 4.44 -5.80 -4.55
C ILE A 98 5.78 -5.89 -3.83
N ALA A 99 6.45 -4.76 -3.61
CA ALA A 99 7.62 -4.67 -2.74
C ALA A 99 7.22 -4.07 -1.38
N GLY A 100 7.38 -4.87 -0.32
CA GLY A 100 7.31 -4.39 1.07
C GLY A 100 8.71 -4.07 1.59
N LEU A 101 9.03 -2.80 1.72
CA LEU A 101 10.31 -2.33 2.25
C LEU A 101 10.19 -2.22 3.77
N ASP A 102 10.78 -3.19 4.48
CA ASP A 102 10.72 -3.30 5.95
C ASP A 102 9.28 -3.21 6.52
N PRO A 103 8.40 -4.20 6.22
CA PRO A 103 6.98 -4.11 6.55
C PRO A 103 6.69 -3.96 8.05
N ALA A 104 5.73 -3.09 8.38
CA ALA A 104 5.34 -2.86 9.77
C ALA A 104 4.87 -4.15 10.46
N GLY A 105 5.49 -4.44 11.61
CA GLY A 105 5.30 -5.67 12.38
C GLY A 105 4.06 -5.66 13.29
N PRO A 106 4.02 -4.74 14.29
CA PRO A 106 2.97 -4.73 15.30
C PRO A 106 1.59 -4.56 14.66
N GLY A 107 0.58 -5.29 15.15
CA GLY A 107 -0.78 -5.24 14.62
C GLY A 107 -1.02 -6.03 13.32
N PHE A 108 0.02 -6.55 12.66
CA PHE A 108 -0.11 -7.36 11.43
C PHE A 108 0.50 -8.75 11.55
N HIS A 109 1.47 -8.92 12.43
CA HIS A 109 1.97 -10.22 12.82
C HIS A 109 1.28 -10.65 14.11
N ASN A 110 0.93 -11.93 14.19
CA ASN A 110 0.61 -12.52 15.47
C ASN A 110 1.86 -12.45 16.35
N LEU A 111 1.88 -11.55 17.34
CA LEU A 111 2.95 -11.45 18.35
C LEU A 111 3.07 -12.74 19.20
N PHE A 112 2.10 -13.64 19.09
CA PHE A 112 2.12 -15.01 19.62
C PHE A 112 1.73 -15.95 18.49
N GLY A 113 2.54 -16.97 18.21
CA GLY A 113 2.48 -17.79 16.99
C GLY A 113 1.09 -18.23 16.51
N ARG A 114 0.98 -18.44 15.20
CA ARG A 114 -0.13 -19.11 14.49
C ARG A 114 -0.94 -20.03 15.42
N VAL A 115 -2.14 -19.62 15.79
CA VAL A 115 -3.19 -20.60 16.12
C VAL A 115 -3.77 -21.01 14.77
N SER A 116 -3.25 -22.11 14.23
CA SER A 116 -3.85 -22.78 13.09
C SER A 116 -5.23 -23.31 13.51
N GLY A 117 -6.29 -22.89 12.81
CA GLY A 117 -7.55 -23.64 12.77
C GLY A 117 -8.81 -22.96 13.30
N LEU A 118 -9.13 -21.75 12.85
CA LEU A 118 -10.52 -21.29 12.72
C LEU A 118 -10.75 -20.75 11.32
#